data_AF-A0A135TYP6-F1
#
_entry.id   AF-A0A135TYP6-F1
#
_cell.length_a   1.000
_cell.length_b   1.000
_cell.length_c   1.000
_cell.angle_alpha   90.00
_cell.angle_beta   90.00
_cell.angle_gamma   90.00
#
_symmetry.space_group_name_H-M   'P 1'
#
loop_
_entity.id
_entity.type
_entity.pdbx_description
1 polymer ?
#
loop_
_entity_poly.entity_id
_entity_poly.type
_entity_poly.pdbx_seq_one_letter_code
_entity_poly.pdbx_strand_id
1 'polypeptide(L)'
;MSARALEALRKFTSCDIGDALVKLKDPQGGFLDGIRIFSPGASGRVFGPAMTVEMVEMSNTAAPKLDKHFVDHNQEGGIMYLQQPKGLPSACWGGLMSTRAKYLGAEAVVVDGRMRDVGEHNKMGFAVSLL
;
A
#
# COMPACT_ATOMS: atom_id res chain seq x y z
N MET A 1 -8.70 -0.95 15.69
CA MET A 1 -9.73 0.09 15.45
C MET A 1 -11.09 -0.60 15.31
N SER A 2 -12.19 0.01 15.77
CA SER A 2 -13.51 -0.59 15.53
C SER A 2 -13.94 -0.39 14.08
N ALA A 3 -14.72 -1.32 13.52
CA ALA A 3 -15.29 -1.18 12.17
C ALA A 3 -16.09 0.14 12.02
N ARG A 4 -16.76 0.57 13.11
CA ARG A 4 -17.49 1.84 13.16
C ARG A 4 -16.58 3.06 13.00
N ALA A 5 -15.39 3.05 13.60
CA ALA A 5 -14.44 4.16 13.49
C ALA A 5 -13.83 4.26 12.08
N LEU A 6 -13.50 3.11 11.46
CA LEU A 6 -13.06 3.04 10.06
C LEU A 6 -14.10 3.63 9.11
N GLU A 7 -15.37 3.22 9.24
CA GLU A 7 -16.44 3.73 8.39
C GLU A 7 -16.78 5.21 8.63
N ALA A 8 -16.56 5.72 9.84
CA ALA A 8 -16.66 7.15 10.10
C ALA A 8 -15.56 7.94 9.39
N LEU A 9 -14.31 7.42 9.42
CA LEU A 9 -13.16 8.07 8.81
C LEU A 9 -13.18 8.05 7.27
N ARG A 10 -13.78 7.03 6.66
CA ARG A 10 -13.91 6.86 5.19
C ARG A 10 -14.57 8.06 4.48
N LYS A 11 -15.32 8.90 5.22
CA LYS A 11 -16.02 10.08 4.69
C LYS A 11 -15.10 11.29 4.48
N PHE A 12 -13.94 11.29 5.12
CA PHE A 12 -12.99 12.41 5.09
C PHE A 12 -11.97 12.24 3.96
N THR A 13 -11.50 13.36 3.41
CA THR A 13 -10.36 13.38 2.49
C THR A 13 -9.05 13.20 3.24
N SER A 14 -7.95 12.93 2.51
CA SER A 14 -6.61 12.90 3.10
C SER A 14 -6.25 14.25 3.76
N CYS A 15 -6.68 15.38 3.19
CA CYS A 15 -6.46 16.70 3.77
C CYS A 15 -7.23 16.91 5.07
N ASP A 16 -8.51 16.51 5.12
CA ASP A 16 -9.33 16.60 6.33
C ASP A 16 -8.70 15.78 7.49
N ILE A 17 -8.18 14.59 7.17
CA ILE A 17 -7.46 13.74 8.13
C ILE A 17 -6.17 14.43 8.58
N GLY A 18 -5.41 15.02 7.66
CA GLY A 18 -4.19 15.75 7.96
C GLY A 18 -4.42 16.94 8.90
N ASP A 19 -5.44 17.76 8.63
CA ASP A 19 -5.83 18.88 9.48
C ASP A 19 -6.22 18.42 10.90
N ALA A 20 -6.92 17.30 11.00
CA ALA A 20 -7.28 16.71 12.28
C ALA A 20 -6.04 16.23 13.05
N LEU A 21 -5.09 15.58 12.37
CA LEU A 21 -3.83 15.13 12.97
C LEU A 21 -2.96 16.30 13.46
N VAL A 22 -2.89 17.39 12.70
CA VAL A 22 -2.21 18.64 13.13
C VAL A 22 -2.83 19.19 14.41
N LYS A 23 -4.17 19.23 14.50
CA LYS A 23 -4.87 19.62 15.75
C LYS A 23 -4.59 18.66 16.90
N LEU A 24 -4.33 17.39 16.63
CA LEU A 24 -3.93 16.37 17.59
C LEU A 24 -2.41 16.39 17.91
N LYS A 25 -1.69 17.42 17.47
CA LYS A 25 -0.25 17.65 17.71
C LYS A 25 0.68 16.73 16.91
N ASP A 26 0.22 16.16 15.81
CA ASP A 26 1.10 15.60 14.77
C ASP A 26 1.40 16.70 13.75
N PRO A 27 2.58 17.35 13.81
CA PRO A 27 2.87 18.54 13.00
C PRO A 27 2.93 18.26 11.49
N GLN A 28 3.08 17.00 11.08
CA GLN A 28 3.17 16.60 9.67
C GLN A 28 1.83 16.11 9.12
N GLY A 29 0.79 16.03 9.96
CA GLY A 29 -0.54 15.58 9.55
C GLY A 29 -0.55 14.13 9.02
N GLY A 30 0.41 13.30 9.42
CA GLY A 30 0.57 11.94 8.91
C GLY A 30 0.82 11.82 7.40
N PHE A 31 1.30 12.89 6.76
CA PHE A 31 1.55 12.91 5.32
C PHE A 31 2.80 12.10 4.93
N LEU A 32 2.66 11.25 3.91
CA LEU A 32 3.78 10.55 3.27
C LEU A 32 4.13 11.28 1.96
N ASP A 33 5.25 11.99 1.98
CA ASP A 33 5.74 12.74 0.81
C ASP A 33 6.27 11.83 -0.29
N GLY A 34 6.08 12.22 -1.55
CA GLY A 34 6.67 11.52 -2.71
C GLY A 34 5.78 10.45 -3.35
N ILE A 35 4.61 10.13 -2.78
CA ILE A 35 3.69 9.13 -3.37
C ILE A 35 3.20 9.60 -4.75
N ARG A 36 3.44 8.77 -5.76
CA ARG A 36 2.94 8.96 -7.13
C ARG A 36 2.00 7.84 -7.51
N ILE A 37 0.79 8.19 -7.93
CA ILE A 37 -0.21 7.24 -8.41
C ILE A 37 0.11 6.86 -9.85
N PHE A 38 0.31 5.57 -10.12
CA PHE A 38 0.52 5.04 -11.47
C PHE A 38 -0.67 4.25 -12.00
N SER A 39 -1.44 3.66 -11.07
CA SER A 39 -2.76 3.13 -11.36
C SER A 39 -3.75 3.68 -10.33
N PRO A 40 -4.73 4.51 -10.74
CA PRO A 40 -5.65 5.16 -9.80
C PRO A 40 -6.72 4.21 -9.23
N GLY A 41 -6.81 2.98 -9.72
CA GLY A 41 -7.94 2.11 -9.45
C GLY A 41 -9.25 2.68 -10.00
N ALA A 42 -10.39 2.25 -9.47
CA ALA A 42 -11.71 2.68 -9.95
C ALA A 42 -12.11 4.10 -9.50
N SER A 43 -11.71 4.51 -8.29
CA SER A 43 -12.16 5.75 -7.64
C SER A 43 -11.10 6.85 -7.57
N GLY A 44 -9.82 6.54 -7.83
CA GLY A 44 -8.70 7.45 -7.58
C GLY A 44 -8.39 7.70 -6.11
N ARG A 45 -9.16 7.12 -5.18
CA ARG A 45 -9.02 7.28 -3.73
C ARG A 45 -9.15 5.94 -3.03
N VAL A 46 -8.20 5.64 -2.16
CA VAL A 46 -8.11 4.39 -1.40
C VAL A 46 -8.17 4.68 0.09
N PHE A 47 -8.79 3.79 0.86
CA PHE A 47 -8.90 3.92 2.32
C PHE A 47 -9.03 2.53 2.95
N GLY A 48 -8.18 2.22 3.93
CA GLY A 48 -8.14 0.92 4.58
C GLY A 48 -6.99 0.81 5.58
N PRO A 49 -6.98 -0.25 6.41
CA PRO A 49 -5.85 -0.55 7.30
C PRO A 49 -4.58 -0.86 6.49
N ALA A 50 -3.44 -0.40 6.99
CA ALA A 50 -2.14 -0.69 6.37
C ALA A 50 -1.69 -2.13 6.71
N MET A 51 -1.31 -2.88 5.68
CA MET A 51 -0.57 -4.15 5.78
C MET A 51 0.85 -3.93 5.28
N THR A 52 1.81 -3.85 6.19
CA THR A 52 3.20 -3.52 5.86
C THR A 52 4.00 -4.78 5.53
N VAL A 53 4.90 -4.65 4.55
CA VAL A 53 5.89 -5.68 4.19
C VAL A 53 7.22 -4.99 4.03
N GLU A 54 8.19 -5.38 4.85
CA GLU A 54 9.58 -4.97 4.70
C GLU A 54 10.35 -6.10 4.02
N MET A 55 10.89 -5.81 2.83
CA MET A 55 11.80 -6.72 2.16
C MET A 55 13.23 -6.42 2.61
N VAL A 56 14.01 -7.47 2.75
CA VAL A 56 15.44 -7.39 3.07
C VAL A 56 16.27 -7.91 1.91
N GLU A 57 17.56 -7.58 1.91
CA GLU A 57 18.51 -8.22 0.99
C GLU A 57 18.56 -9.73 1.23
N MET A 58 18.76 -10.49 0.16
CA MET A 58 18.88 -11.95 0.22
C MET A 58 20.07 -12.42 1.07
N SER A 59 21.09 -11.57 1.22
CA SER A 59 22.25 -11.78 2.09
C SER A 59 21.88 -11.78 3.58
N ASN A 60 20.76 -11.17 3.97
CA ASN A 60 20.30 -11.11 5.35
C ASN A 60 19.61 -12.42 5.75
N THR A 61 20.39 -13.33 6.34
CA THR A 61 19.91 -14.63 6.82
C THR A 61 19.22 -14.58 8.19
N ALA A 62 19.27 -13.44 8.89
CA ALA A 62 18.65 -13.26 10.20
C ALA A 62 17.17 -12.85 10.12
N ALA A 63 16.71 -12.41 8.95
CA ALA A 63 15.32 -12.00 8.75
C ALA A 63 14.35 -13.20 8.87
N PRO A 64 13.15 -12.98 9.45
CA PRO A 64 12.17 -14.04 9.59
C PRO A 64 11.69 -14.53 8.22
N LYS A 65 11.51 -15.85 8.11
CA LYS A 65 10.83 -16.44 6.96
C LYS A 65 9.33 -16.43 7.21
N LEU A 66 8.57 -15.97 6.22
CA LEU A 66 7.12 -16.05 6.24
C LEU A 66 6.67 -17.49 5.92
N ASP A 67 5.52 -17.88 6.47
CA ASP A 67 4.88 -19.18 6.23
C ASP A 67 4.26 -19.29 4.83
N LYS A 68 3.96 -18.14 4.22
CA LYS A 68 3.43 -18.01 2.86
C LYS A 68 3.96 -16.75 2.18
N HIS A 69 3.62 -16.57 0.92
CA HIS A 69 4.02 -15.37 0.19
C HIS A 69 3.40 -14.11 0.82
N PHE A 70 4.13 -13.00 0.87
CA PHE A 70 3.69 -11.78 1.58
C PHE A 70 2.32 -11.25 1.09
N VAL A 71 2.00 -11.42 -0.20
CA VAL A 71 0.69 -11.04 -0.76
C VAL A 71 -0.45 -11.83 -0.13
N ASP A 72 -0.23 -13.09 0.24
CA ASP A 72 -1.25 -13.94 0.86
C ASP A 72 -1.53 -13.59 2.33
N HIS A 73 -0.76 -12.66 2.93
CA HIS A 73 -1.07 -12.07 4.23
C HIS A 73 -2.04 -10.89 4.16
N ASN A 74 -2.44 -10.47 2.96
CA ASN A 74 -3.43 -9.42 2.80
C ASN A 74 -4.75 -9.76 3.54
N GLN A 75 -5.40 -8.73 4.04
CA GLN A 75 -6.75 -8.80 4.61
C GLN A 75 -7.71 -8.03 3.72
N GLU A 76 -8.97 -8.47 3.67
CA GLU A 76 -10.02 -7.78 2.93
C GLU A 76 -10.14 -6.32 3.41
N GLY A 77 -10.20 -5.37 2.46
CA GLY A 77 -10.21 -3.93 2.73
C GLY A 77 -8.82 -3.33 3.01
N GLY A 78 -7.75 -4.13 3.04
CA GLY A 78 -6.40 -3.70 3.39
C GLY A 78 -5.71 -2.90 2.27
N ILE A 79 -4.81 -1.99 2.68
CA ILE A 79 -3.86 -1.31 1.80
C ILE A 79 -2.48 -1.86 2.09
N MET A 80 -1.88 -2.52 1.10
CA MET A 80 -0.52 -3.04 1.25
C MET A 80 0.51 -1.91 1.14
N TYR A 81 1.48 -1.86 2.04
CA TYR A 81 2.63 -0.97 1.96
C TYR A 81 3.90 -1.81 1.92
N LEU A 82 4.62 -1.77 0.79
CA LEU A 82 5.84 -2.55 0.61
C LEU A 82 7.05 -1.64 0.61
N GLN A 83 8.05 -1.98 1.41
CA GLN A 83 9.36 -1.34 1.39
C GLN A 83 10.40 -2.31 0.84
N GLN A 84 11.04 -1.92 -0.26
CA GLN A 84 12.18 -2.62 -0.86
C GLN A 84 13.49 -2.00 -0.37
N PRO A 85 14.59 -2.78 -0.25
CA PRO A 85 15.92 -2.21 -0.07
C PRO A 85 16.24 -1.19 -1.17
N LYS A 86 16.84 -0.06 -0.79
CA LYS A 86 17.11 1.06 -1.68
C LYS A 86 18.22 0.72 -2.68
N GLY A 87 18.20 1.37 -3.84
CA GLY A 87 19.26 1.22 -4.86
C GLY A 87 19.15 -0.04 -5.72
N LEU A 88 18.18 -0.92 -5.48
CA LEU A 88 17.97 -2.11 -6.30
C LEU A 88 17.34 -1.77 -7.66
N PRO A 89 17.80 -2.38 -8.76
CA PRO A 89 17.19 -2.19 -10.09
C PRO A 89 15.92 -3.04 -10.29
N SER A 90 15.74 -4.10 -9.50
CA SER A 90 14.63 -5.05 -9.62
C SER A 90 13.30 -4.48 -9.13
N ALA A 91 12.21 -4.78 -9.83
CA ALA A 91 10.85 -4.53 -9.35
C ALA A 91 10.42 -5.59 -8.32
N CYS A 92 9.84 -5.15 -7.21
CA CYS A 92 9.29 -6.03 -6.16
C CYS A 92 7.77 -6.25 -6.30
N TRP A 93 7.11 -5.49 -7.17
CA TRP A 93 5.68 -5.60 -7.45
C TRP A 93 5.38 -5.67 -8.95
N GLY A 94 4.41 -6.48 -9.35
CA GLY A 94 4.04 -6.72 -10.75
C GLY A 94 2.63 -7.29 -10.90
N GLY A 95 2.22 -7.65 -12.11
CA GLY A 95 0.82 -7.93 -12.45
C GLY A 95 0.21 -9.10 -11.69
N LEU A 96 0.97 -10.19 -11.49
CA LEU A 96 0.53 -11.33 -10.69
C LEU A 96 0.26 -10.97 -9.22
N MET A 97 1.06 -10.06 -8.65
CA MET A 97 0.93 -9.61 -7.26
C MET A 97 -0.32 -8.75 -7.11
N SER A 98 -0.54 -7.81 -8.03
CA SER A 98 -1.79 -7.04 -8.11
C SER A 98 -3.01 -7.94 -8.29
N THR A 99 -2.92 -8.96 -9.16
CA THR A 99 -4.01 -9.90 -9.41
C THR A 99 -4.38 -10.66 -8.14
N ARG A 100 -3.39 -11.19 -7.43
CA ARG A 100 -3.61 -11.93 -6.18
C ARG A 100 -4.08 -11.02 -5.06
N ALA A 101 -3.51 -9.84 -4.89
CA ALA A 101 -3.93 -8.86 -3.89
C ALA A 101 -5.39 -8.46 -4.11
N LYS A 102 -5.78 -8.14 -5.35
CA LYS A 102 -7.16 -7.82 -5.71
C LYS A 102 -8.11 -8.99 -5.44
N TYR A 103 -7.71 -10.23 -5.78
CA TYR A 103 -8.50 -11.43 -5.48
C TYR A 103 -8.73 -11.62 -3.97
N LEU A 104 -7.74 -11.26 -3.15
CA LEU A 104 -7.80 -11.31 -1.68
C LEU A 104 -8.50 -10.09 -1.06
N GLY A 105 -9.10 -9.21 -1.87
CA GLY A 105 -9.83 -8.04 -1.39
C GLY A 105 -8.95 -6.88 -0.91
N ALA A 106 -7.69 -6.80 -1.35
CA ALA A 106 -6.89 -5.59 -1.13
C ALA A 106 -7.52 -4.40 -1.87
N GLU A 107 -7.51 -3.23 -1.24
CA GLU A 107 -7.97 -1.98 -1.85
C GLU A 107 -6.90 -1.38 -2.76
N ALA A 108 -5.64 -1.48 -2.36
CA ALA A 108 -4.52 -0.85 -3.04
C ALA A 108 -3.16 -1.39 -2.57
N VAL A 109 -2.13 -0.96 -3.28
CA VAL A 109 -0.74 -1.08 -2.84
C VAL A 109 0.02 0.25 -3.00
N VAL A 110 0.86 0.54 -2.01
CA VAL A 110 1.90 1.57 -2.06
C VAL A 110 3.24 0.86 -2.01
N VAL A 111 4.09 1.11 -3.00
CA VAL A 111 5.39 0.44 -3.14
C VAL A 111 6.50 1.48 -3.00
N ASP A 112 7.19 1.45 -1.87
CA ASP A 112 8.47 2.13 -1.69
C ASP A 112 9.58 1.28 -2.32
N GLY A 113 9.85 1.56 -3.60
CA GLY A 113 10.73 0.73 -4.43
C GLY A 113 10.37 0.80 -5.91
N ARG A 114 10.34 -0.36 -6.57
CA ARG A 114 10.06 -0.45 -8.00
C ARG A 114 8.93 -1.43 -8.30
N MET A 115 8.16 -1.11 -9.32
CA MET A 115 7.15 -2.01 -9.89
C MET A 115 7.35 -2.20 -11.40
N ARG A 116 6.66 -3.18 -11.95
CA ARG A 116 6.50 -3.40 -13.39
C ARG A 116 5.02 -3.62 -13.75
N ASP A 117 4.73 -3.87 -15.01
CA ASP A 117 3.40 -4.28 -15.50
C ASP A 117 2.29 -3.23 -15.30
N VAL A 118 2.62 -1.93 -15.41
CA VAL A 118 1.67 -0.81 -15.18
C VAL A 118 0.40 -0.92 -16.03
N GLY A 119 0.52 -1.38 -17.28
CA GLY A 119 -0.63 -1.62 -18.16
C GLY A 119 -1.60 -2.67 -17.62
N GLU A 120 -1.09 -3.71 -16.94
CA GLU A 120 -1.93 -4.74 -16.33
C GLU A 120 -2.68 -4.20 -15.12
N HIS A 121 -2.02 -3.43 -14.24
CA HIS A 121 -2.65 -2.79 -13.07
C HIS A 121 -3.82 -1.89 -13.50
N ASN A 122 -3.59 -1.08 -14.54
CA ASN A 122 -4.60 -0.21 -15.12
C ASN A 122 -5.76 -1.00 -15.72
N LYS A 123 -5.48 -2.04 -16.51
CA LYS A 123 -6.51 -2.88 -17.13
C LYS A 123 -7.39 -3.59 -16.09
N MET A 124 -6.81 -4.01 -14.96
CA MET A 124 -7.57 -4.62 -13.87
C MET A 124 -8.20 -3.59 -12.92
N GLY A 125 -7.89 -2.29 -13.03
CA GLY A 125 -8.41 -1.26 -12.13
C GLY A 125 -8.00 -1.44 -10.67
N PHE A 126 -6.80 -1.99 -10.42
CA PHE A 126 -6.24 -2.13 -9.07
C PHE A 126 -5.33 -0.93 -8.76
N ALA A 127 -5.52 -0.29 -7.62
CA ALA A 127 -4.78 0.93 -7.29
C ALA A 127 -3.32 0.61 -6.90
N VAL A 128 -2.37 1.27 -7.58
CA VAL A 128 -0.93 1.08 -7.39
C VAL A 128 -0.23 2.44 -7.40
N SER A 129 0.51 2.71 -6.33
CA SER A 129 1.33 3.92 -6.18
C SER A 129 2.79 3.58 -5.85
N LEU A 130 3.72 4.45 -6.23
CA LEU A 130 5.13 4.34 -5.85
C LEU A 130 5.53 5.46 -4.89
N LEU A 131 6.42 5.13 -3.96
CA LEU A 131 7.19 6.05 -3.14
C LEU A 131 8.67 6.03 -3.60
#